data_AF-A0A3B4XGV3-F1
#
_entry.id   AF-A0A3B4XGV3-F1
#
_cell.length_a   1.000
_cell.length_b   1.000
_cell.length_c   1.000
_cell.angle_alpha   90.00
_cell.angle_beta   90.00
_cell.angle_gamma   90.00
#
_symmetry.space_group_name_H-M   'P 1'
#
loop_
_entity.id
_entity.type
_entity.pdbx_description
1 polymer ?
#
loop_
_entity_poly.entity_id
_entity_poly.type
_entity_poly.pdbx_seq_one_letter_code
_entity_poly.pdbx_strand_id
1 'polypeptide(L)' 'MKLKEIKRTAIQSWSPAQHHPIYLATGTSAQQLDASFSTSASLEFFELDLAEPSLDMKSCGSFSSTHR' A
#
# COMPACT_ATOMS: atom_id res chain seq x y z
N MET A 1 16.50 -3.49 -11.38
CA MET A 1 15.24 -3.92 -12.03
C MET A 1 14.13 -3.82 -10.98
N LYS A 2 12.96 -3.26 -11.30
CA LYS A 2 11.82 -3.18 -10.36
C LYS A 2 11.01 -4.48 -10.43
N LEU A 3 10.50 -4.96 -9.29
CA LEU A 3 9.67 -6.17 -9.23
C LEU A 3 8.17 -5.83 -9.26
N LYS A 4 7.75 -4.89 -8.41
CA LYS A 4 6.41 -4.31 -8.35
C LYS A 4 6.48 -2.85 -7.93
N GLU A 5 5.39 -2.12 -8.11
CA GLU A 5 5.27 -0.69 -7.87
C GLU A 5 3.88 -0.32 -7.31
N ILE A 6 3.87 0.62 -6.36
CA ILE A 6 2.69 1.33 -5.87
C ILE A 6 3.04 2.82 -5.92
N LYS A 7 2.24 3.62 -6.62
CA LYS A 7 2.47 5.07 -6.79
C LYS A 7 1.72 5.88 -5.74
N ARG A 8 2.12 5.75 -4.48
CA ARG A 8 1.51 6.48 -3.36
C ARG A 8 2.54 6.88 -2.30
N THR A 9 2.36 8.05 -1.71
CA THR A 9 3.11 8.48 -0.51
C THR A 9 2.43 7.90 0.72
N ALA A 10 3.03 6.88 1.32
CA ALA A 10 2.49 6.18 2.48
C ALA A 10 3.60 5.56 3.33
N ILE A 11 3.30 5.29 4.59
CA ILE A 11 4.09 4.36 5.41
C ILE A 11 3.77 2.95 4.94
N GLN A 12 4.79 2.09 4.86
CA GLN A 12 4.64 0.71 4.42
C GLN A 12 5.06 -0.27 5.51
N SER A 13 4.39 -1.43 5.57
CA SER A 13 4.76 -2.55 6.44
C SER A 13 4.50 -3.87 5.74
N TRP A 14 5.47 -4.78 5.80
CA TRP A 14 5.38 -6.11 5.18
C TRP A 14 4.76 -7.11 6.15
N SER A 15 3.99 -8.06 5.62
CA SER A 15 3.61 -9.25 6.37
C SER A 15 4.86 -10.06 6.77
N PRO A 16 4.81 -10.87 7.84
CA PRO A 16 5.88 -11.79 8.18
C PRO A 16 6.27 -12.67 6.98
N ALA A 17 7.57 -12.91 6.80
CA ALA A 17 8.09 -13.65 5.65
C ALA A 17 7.59 -15.11 5.57
N GLN A 18 7.16 -15.68 6.70
CA GLN A 18 6.64 -17.05 6.77
C GLN A 18 5.17 -17.15 6.34
N HIS A 19 4.47 -16.03 6.21
CA HIS A 19 3.06 -16.01 5.82
C HIS A 19 2.93 -15.86 4.31
N HIS A 20 2.22 -16.81 3.69
CA HIS A 20 1.89 -16.78 2.28
C HIS A 20 0.36 -16.77 2.09
N PRO A 21 -0.18 -15.93 1.20
CA PRO A 21 0.51 -14.98 0.32
C PRO A 21 1.24 -13.83 1.05
N ILE A 22 2.24 -13.23 0.40
CA ILE A 22 2.98 -12.08 0.97
C ILE A 22 2.14 -10.82 0.75
N TYR A 23 1.97 -10.02 1.80
CA TYR A 23 1.20 -8.77 1.76
C TYR A 23 2.05 -7.56 2.14
N LEU A 24 1.67 -6.42 1.57
CA LEU A 24 2.19 -5.10 1.90
C LEU A 24 1.01 -4.24 2.37
N ALA A 25 1.07 -3.78 3.61
CA ALA A 25 0.14 -2.79 4.14
C ALA A 25 0.72 -1.39 3.92
N THR A 26 -0.09 -0.46 3.42
CA THR A 26 0.27 0.95 3.29
C THR A 26 -0.71 1.82 4.06
N GLY A 27 -0.21 2.70 4.90
CA GLY A 27 -1.01 3.67 5.66
C GLY A 27 -0.64 5.09 5.29
N THR A 28 -1.62 5.99 5.27
CA THR A 28 -1.35 7.42 5.17
C THR A 28 -0.51 7.89 6.35
N SER A 29 0.66 8.49 6.09
CA SER A 29 1.50 9.05 7.14
C SER A 29 0.86 10.31 7.74
N ALA A 30 0.93 10.47 9.06
CA ALA A 30 0.63 11.75 9.69
C ALA A 30 1.54 12.84 9.11
N GLN A 31 1.01 14.05 8.91
CA GLN A 31 1.73 15.25 8.46
C GLN A 31 2.32 15.23 7.04
N GLN A 32 2.20 14.14 6.27
CA GLN A 32 2.47 14.16 4.83
C GLN A 32 1.21 14.59 4.08
N LEU A 33 1.30 15.70 3.35
CA LEU A 33 0.31 16.08 2.34
C LEU A 33 0.77 15.47 1.02
N ASP A 34 -0.10 14.70 0.37
CA ASP A 34 0.14 14.28 -1.00
C ASP A 34 -0.12 15.45 -1.97
N ALA A 35 0.10 15.23 -3.26
CA ALA A 35 -0.12 16.26 -4.28
C ALA A 35 -1.56 16.79 -4.33
N SER A 36 -2.52 16.09 -3.69
CA SER A 36 -3.93 16.49 -3.62
C SER A 36 -4.29 17.28 -2.36
N PHE A 37 -3.35 17.50 -1.44
CA PHE A 37 -3.57 18.17 -0.14
C PHE A 37 -4.71 17.52 0.69
N SER A 38 -4.99 16.25 0.45
CA SER A 38 -6.04 15.53 1.17
C SER A 38 -5.64 15.34 2.64
N THR A 39 -6.61 15.49 3.54
CA THR A 39 -6.49 15.15 4.97
C THR A 39 -7.11 13.81 5.30
N SER A 40 -7.61 13.06 4.32
CA SER A 40 -8.12 11.71 4.54
C SER A 40 -7.00 10.75 4.92
N ALA A 41 -7.29 9.80 5.80
CA ALA A 41 -6.44 8.66 6.11
C ALA A 41 -6.92 7.44 5.32
N SER A 42 -5.99 6.71 4.71
CA SER A 42 -6.23 5.39 4.13
C SER A 42 -5.29 4.36 4.73
N LEU A 43 -5.82 3.15 4.93
CA LEU A 43 -5.08 1.92 5.18
C LEU A 43 -5.42 0.96 4.05
N GLU A 44 -4.42 0.50 3.31
CA GLU A 44 -4.60 -0.34 2.12
C GLU A 44 -3.68 -1.54 2.20
N PHE A 45 -4.14 -2.67 1.69
CA PHE A 45 -3.39 -3.91 1.64
C PHE A 45 -3.20 -4.31 0.18
N PHE A 46 -1.99 -4.76 -0.12
CA PHE A 46 -1.60 -5.21 -1.44
C PHE A 46 -0.99 -6.60 -1.36
N GLU A 47 -1.34 -7.46 -2.31
CA GLU A 47 -0.76 -8.78 -2.47
C GLU A 47 0.45 -8.73 -3.40
N LEU A 48 1.55 -9.38 -3.00
CA LEU A 48 2.72 -9.54 -3.84
C LEU A 48 2.56 -10.80 -4.70
N ASP A 49 2.09 -10.61 -5.92
CA ASP A 49 2.02 -11.66 -6.93
C ASP A 49 3.17 -11.55 -7.94
N LEU A 50 4.16 -12.42 -7.82
CA LEU A 50 5.31 -12.48 -8.73
C LEU A 50 5.04 -13.27 -10.02
N ALA A 51 3.91 -13.97 -10.12
CA ALA A 51 3.50 -14.63 -11.36
C ALA A 51 2.90 -13.62 -12.35
N GLU A 52 2.26 -12.55 -11.83
CA GLU A 52 1.74 -11.47 -12.65
C GLU A 52 2.87 -10.58 -13.21
N PRO A 53 3.08 -10.51 -14.54
CA PRO A 53 4.19 -9.78 -15.16
C PRO A 53 4.02 -8.24 -15.11
N SER A 54 2.85 -7.75 -14.70
CA SER A 54 2.62 -6.32 -14.48
C SER A 54 3.47 -5.80 -13.33
N LEU A 55 3.88 -4.53 -13.41
CA LEU A 55 4.51 -3.84 -12.29
C LEU A 55 3.51 -3.48 -11.18
N ASP A 56 2.22 -3.41 -11.48
CA ASP A 56 1.23 -2.99 -10.47
C ASP A 56 1.02 -4.07 -9.40
N MET A 57 0.88 -3.65 -8.14
CA MET A 57 0.42 -4.52 -7.07
C MET A 57 -1.10 -4.54 -6.98
N LYS A 58 -1.67 -5.73 -6.77
CA LYS A 58 -3.10 -5.93 -6.62
C LYS A 58 -3.54 -5.50 -5.22
N SER A 59 -4.49 -4.56 -5.12
CA SER A 59 -5.12 -4.22 -3.84
C SER A 59 -6.07 -5.34 -3.41
N CYS A 60 -5.90 -5.84 -2.19
CA CYS A 60 -6.74 -6.88 -1.59
C CYS A 60 -7.69 -6.35 -0.51
N GLY A 61 -7.53 -5.10 -0.09
CA GLY A 61 -8.46 -4.44 0.83
C GLY A 61 -8.07 -3.01 1.12
N SER A 62 -9.04 -2.19 1.49
CA SER A 62 -8.80 -0.81 1.91
C SER A 62 -9.80 -0.36 2.97
N PHE A 63 -9.36 0.56 3.80
CA PHE A 63 -10.15 1.26 4.78
C PHE A 63 -9.79 2.74 4.70
N SER A 64 -10.79 3.62 4.69
CA SER A 64 -10.59 5.06 4.66
C SER A 64 -11.33 5.72 5.83
N SER A 65 -10.73 6.80 6.33
CA SER A 65 -11.28 7.65 7.38
C SER A 65 -11.08 9.11 7.00
N THR A 66 -12.07 9.94 7.33
CA THR A 66 -11.99 11.40 7.21
C THR A 66 -11.15 12.03 8.32
N HIS A 67 -10.80 11.25 9.34
CA HIS A 67 -9.97 11.67 10.47
C HIS A 67 -8.60 11.00 10.38
N ARG A 68 -7.54 11.81 10.47
CA ARG A 68 -6.13 11.40 10.57
C ARG A 68 -5.67 11.35 12.02
#